data_AF-A0A1M4EBI1-F1
#
_entry.id   AF-A0A1M4EBI1-F1
#
_cell.length_a   1.000
_cell.length_b   1.000
_cell.length_c   1.000
_cell.angle_alpha   90.00
_cell.angle_beta   90.00
_cell.angle_gamma   90.00
#
_symmetry.space_group_name_H-M   'P 1'
#
loop_
_entity.id
_entity.type
_entity.pdbx_description
1 polymer ?
#
loop_
_entity_poly.entity_id
_entity_poly.type
_entity_poly.pdbx_seq_one_letter_code
_entity_poly.pdbx_strand_id
1 'polypeptide(L)'
;MLLLLALSALGLIVLALAADHLVLGSGRLAERLGLQPVVVGVVVIGFGTSAPELVVTGTASLRGQTDLALAGLVGSNIVNLTLILGVTGLVAALAVEAGLSPDLVGFTLVALGTSLPELVTCLQAQRRGDSDLVVGNLLGSNLINSLAGGAVIAVAGTTAPAMAPAVIAAMAGVSGLTWALLARGKRLSRRESLLLLVLYAALLPLVT
;
A
#
# COMPACT_ATOMS: atom_id res chain seq x y z
N MET A 1 14.33 19.80 -16.75
CA MET A 1 12.96 19.25 -16.65
C MET A 1 12.86 17.86 -17.25
N LEU A 2 13.14 17.67 -18.55
CA LEU A 2 13.05 16.35 -19.22
C LEU A 2 13.88 15.24 -18.56
N LEU A 3 15.12 15.54 -18.14
CA LEU A 3 15.96 14.57 -17.44
C LEU A 3 15.34 14.10 -16.11
N LEU A 4 14.74 14.99 -15.33
CA LEU A 4 14.10 14.64 -14.06
C LEU A 4 12.89 13.74 -14.29
N LEU A 5 12.06 14.06 -15.29
CA LEU A 5 10.92 13.22 -15.67
C LEU A 5 11.38 11.84 -16.13
N ALA A 6 12.45 11.75 -16.93
CA ALA A 6 13.01 10.49 -17.39
C ALA A 6 13.55 9.63 -16.23
N LEU A 7 14.26 10.25 -15.27
CA LEU A 7 14.77 9.57 -14.08
C LEU A 7 13.64 9.08 -13.17
N SER A 8 12.59 9.88 -12.98
CA SER A 8 11.41 9.47 -12.20
C SER A 8 10.68 8.30 -12.86
N ALA A 9 10.49 8.33 -14.19
CA ALA A 9 9.87 7.24 -14.92
C ALA A 9 10.71 5.95 -14.83
N LEU A 10 12.03 6.06 -15.00
CA LEU A 10 12.95 4.93 -14.85
C LEU A 10 12.90 4.35 -13.43
N GLY A 11 12.88 5.20 -12.40
CA GLY A 11 12.76 4.80 -11.00
C GLY A 11 11.47 4.01 -10.72
N LEU A 12 10.33 4.48 -11.25
CA LEU A 12 9.05 3.78 -11.13
C LEU A 12 9.08 2.40 -11.81
N ILE A 13 9.70 2.30 -12.99
CA ILE A 13 9.87 1.02 -13.69
C ILE A 13 10.74 0.06 -12.85
N VAL A 14 11.86 0.54 -12.33
CA VAL A 14 12.75 -0.26 -11.48
C VAL A 14 12.04 -0.72 -10.21
N LEU A 15 11.25 0.16 -9.57
CA LEU A 15 10.45 -0.19 -8.39
C LEU A 15 9.41 -1.27 -8.70
N ALA A 16 8.69 -1.15 -9.82
CA ALA A 16 7.72 -2.16 -10.24
C ALA A 16 8.39 -3.53 -10.48
N LEU A 17 9.55 -3.56 -11.15
CA LEU A 17 10.30 -4.79 -11.38
C LEU A 17 10.86 -5.37 -10.07
N ALA A 18 11.34 -4.52 -9.16
CA ALA A 18 11.84 -4.94 -7.85
C ALA A 18 10.72 -5.52 -6.98
N ALA A 19 9.53 -4.92 -7.00
CA ALA A 19 8.32 -5.43 -6.34
C ALA A 19 7.98 -6.84 -6.83
N ASP A 20 8.02 -7.07 -8.15
CA ASP A 20 7.78 -8.38 -8.74
C ASP A 20 8.79 -9.44 -8.27
N HIS A 21 10.08 -9.08 -8.18
CA HIS A 21 11.11 -9.97 -7.64
C HIS A 21 10.99 -10.17 -6.12
N LEU A 22 10.53 -9.17 -5.38
CA LEU A 22 10.34 -9.23 -3.93
C LEU A 22 9.30 -10.29 -3.57
N VAL A 23 8.17 -10.33 -4.25
CA VAL A 23 7.13 -11.36 -4.02
C VAL A 23 7.63 -12.75 -4.39
N LEU A 24 8.34 -12.91 -5.52
CA LEU A 24 8.92 -14.19 -5.92
C LEU A 24 9.94 -14.72 -4.91
N GLY A 25 10.82 -13.85 -4.43
CA GLY A 25 11.79 -14.17 -3.39
C GLY A 25 11.11 -14.50 -2.06
N SER A 26 10.11 -13.70 -1.68
CA SER A 26 9.34 -13.85 -0.44
C SER A 26 8.54 -15.15 -0.39
N GLY A 27 7.92 -15.56 -1.50
CA GLY A 27 7.23 -16.85 -1.57
C GLY A 27 8.16 -18.03 -1.32
N ARG A 28 9.33 -18.04 -1.97
CA ARG A 28 10.37 -19.06 -1.75
C ARG A 28 10.93 -19.03 -0.33
N LEU A 29 11.05 -17.82 0.25
CA LEU A 29 11.49 -17.65 1.63
C LEU A 29 10.47 -18.26 2.61
N ALA A 30 9.17 -18.03 2.38
CA ALA A 30 8.09 -18.61 3.18
C ALA A 30 8.16 -20.15 3.17
N GLU A 31 8.29 -20.74 1.98
CA GLU A 31 8.42 -22.19 1.79
C GLU A 31 9.65 -22.77 2.52
N ARG A 32 10.82 -22.12 2.37
CA ARG A 32 12.08 -22.60 2.96
C ARG A 32 12.10 -22.50 4.48
N LEU A 33 11.47 -21.48 5.05
CA LEU A 33 11.44 -21.24 6.50
C LEU A 33 10.21 -21.86 7.18
N GLY A 34 9.30 -22.48 6.42
CA GLY A 34 8.04 -22.99 6.96
C GLY A 34 7.14 -21.89 7.54
N LEU A 35 7.28 -20.65 7.06
CA LEU A 35 6.51 -19.51 7.54
C LEU A 35 5.21 -19.38 6.77
N GLN A 36 4.15 -18.91 7.45
CA GLN A 36 2.89 -18.61 6.79
C GLN A 36 3.05 -17.44 5.81
N PRO A 37 2.45 -17.49 4.60
CA PRO A 37 2.55 -16.41 3.62
C PRO A 37 2.13 -15.04 4.18
N VAL A 38 1.13 -15.00 5.06
CA VAL A 38 0.69 -13.75 5.71
C VAL A 38 1.80 -13.12 6.56
N VAL A 39 2.60 -13.92 7.26
CA VAL A 39 3.70 -13.42 8.13
C VAL A 39 4.80 -12.82 7.28
N VAL A 40 5.17 -13.49 6.18
CA VAL A 40 6.15 -12.96 5.23
C VAL A 40 5.62 -11.71 4.54
N GLY A 41 4.34 -11.68 4.20
CA GLY A 41 3.66 -10.50 3.69
C GLY A 41 3.77 -9.31 4.65
N VAL A 42 3.47 -9.52 5.94
CA VAL A 42 3.52 -8.46 6.96
C VAL A 42 4.94 -7.93 7.15
N VAL A 43 5.93 -8.83 7.27
CA VAL A 43 7.28 -8.43 7.69
C VAL A 43 8.16 -8.08 6.51
N VAL A 44 8.30 -8.97 5.53
CA VAL A 44 9.29 -8.85 4.46
C VAL A 44 8.76 -7.96 3.35
N ILE A 45 7.55 -8.25 2.86
CA ILE A 45 6.97 -7.49 1.76
C ILE A 45 6.55 -6.12 2.27
N GLY A 46 5.84 -6.05 3.41
CA GLY A 46 5.42 -4.79 4.01
C GLY A 46 6.58 -3.84 4.30
N PHE A 47 7.71 -4.33 4.81
CA PHE A 47 8.91 -3.49 4.97
C PHE A 47 9.51 -3.08 3.63
N GLY A 48 9.63 -4.02 2.69
CA GLY A 48 10.28 -3.79 1.40
C GLY A 48 9.53 -2.79 0.52
N THR A 49 8.20 -2.86 0.48
CA THR A 49 7.39 -1.95 -0.33
C THR A 49 7.28 -0.57 0.29
N SER A 50 7.36 -0.46 1.62
CA SER A 50 7.30 0.83 2.34
C SER A 50 8.65 1.57 2.42
N ALA A 51 9.72 1.01 1.84
CA ALA A 51 11.02 1.68 1.80
C ALA A 51 10.97 3.04 1.07
N PRO A 52 10.30 3.20 -0.09
CA PRO A 52 10.14 4.50 -0.76
C PRO A 52 9.39 5.52 0.11
N GLU A 53 8.31 5.12 0.79
CA GLU A 53 7.58 5.94 1.76
C GLU A 53 8.52 6.44 2.87
N LEU A 54 9.28 5.55 3.50
CA LEU A 54 10.20 5.91 4.57
C LEU A 54 11.29 6.88 4.09
N VAL A 55 11.76 6.74 2.86
CA VAL A 55 12.72 7.68 2.25
C VAL A 55 12.08 9.05 2.02
N VAL A 56 10.85 9.10 1.48
CA VAL A 56 10.14 10.37 1.26
C VAL A 56 9.80 11.05 2.59
N THR A 57 9.24 10.31 3.54
CA THR A 57 8.95 10.79 4.90
C THR A 57 10.21 11.29 5.58
N GLY A 58 11.30 10.52 5.58
CA GLY A 58 12.55 10.92 6.22
C GLY A 58 13.19 12.15 5.58
N THR A 59 13.24 12.21 4.25
CA THR A 59 13.79 13.38 3.56
C THR A 59 12.93 14.63 3.74
N ALA A 60 11.60 14.51 3.79
CA ALA A 60 10.69 15.60 4.11
C ALA A 60 10.87 16.09 5.56
N SER A 61 10.94 15.17 6.53
CA SER A 61 11.19 15.52 7.94
C SER A 61 12.53 16.22 8.14
N LEU A 62 13.61 15.72 7.54
CA LEU A 62 14.94 16.35 7.61
C LEU A 62 14.98 17.75 6.97
N ARG A 63 14.05 18.06 6.06
CA ARG A 63 13.87 19.39 5.46
C ARG A 63 12.91 20.29 6.24
N GLY A 64 12.42 19.86 7.39
CA GLY A 64 11.41 20.59 8.17
C GLY A 64 10.02 20.58 7.54
N GLN A 65 9.77 19.73 6.54
CA GLN A 65 8.49 19.59 5.85
C GLN A 65 7.64 18.49 6.51
N THR A 66 7.42 18.60 7.82
CA THR A 66 6.68 17.60 8.61
C THR A 66 5.23 17.41 8.16
N ASP A 67 4.62 18.47 7.65
CA ASP A 67 3.24 18.44 7.17
C ASP A 67 3.12 17.54 5.95
N LEU A 68 4.10 17.64 5.03
CA LEU A 68 4.20 16.77 3.87
C LEU A 68 4.53 15.33 4.28
N ALA A 69 5.40 15.15 5.26
CA ALA A 69 5.77 13.83 5.78
C ALA A 69 4.56 13.10 6.41
N LEU A 70 3.76 13.81 7.22
CA LEU A 70 2.53 13.31 7.82
C LEU A 70 1.43 13.07 6.78
N ALA A 71 1.21 14.01 5.86
CA ALA A 71 0.23 13.87 4.79
C ALA A 71 0.53 12.64 3.92
N GLY A 72 1.81 12.40 3.60
CA GLY A 72 2.25 11.20 2.89
C GLY A 72 1.96 9.90 3.64
N LEU A 73 2.29 9.84 4.94
CA LEU A 73 2.06 8.67 5.79
C LEU A 73 0.57 8.34 5.93
N VAL A 74 -0.26 9.36 6.18
CA VAL A 74 -1.71 9.22 6.28
C VAL A 74 -2.31 8.79 4.93
N GLY A 75 -1.89 9.47 3.86
CA GLY A 75 -2.38 9.21 2.52
C GLY A 75 -2.08 7.79 2.05
N SER A 76 -0.85 7.29 2.27
CA SER A 76 -0.48 5.92 1.90
C SER A 76 -1.29 4.88 2.66
N ASN A 77 -1.54 5.09 3.96
CA ASN A 77 -2.38 4.19 4.75
C ASN A 77 -3.83 4.11 4.23
N ILE A 78 -4.42 5.27 3.88
CA ILE A 78 -5.77 5.31 3.31
C ILE A 78 -5.78 4.64 1.93
N VAL A 79 -4.82 4.97 1.06
CA VAL A 79 -4.68 4.39 -0.29
C VAL A 79 -4.53 2.87 -0.24
N ASN A 80 -3.70 2.34 0.65
CA ASN A 80 -3.47 0.90 0.80
C ASN A 80 -4.76 0.15 1.15
N LEU A 81 -5.49 0.64 2.16
CA LEU A 81 -6.70 -0.01 2.67
C LEU A 81 -7.94 0.21 1.80
N THR A 82 -7.96 1.26 0.98
CA THR A 82 -9.12 1.58 0.14
C THR A 82 -8.86 1.26 -1.33
N LEU A 83 -8.00 2.03 -1.99
CA LEU A 83 -7.74 1.89 -3.41
C LEU A 83 -7.05 0.56 -3.74
N ILE A 84 -5.90 0.26 -3.13
CA ILE A 84 -5.10 -0.92 -3.51
C ILE A 84 -5.84 -2.21 -3.15
N LEU A 85 -6.35 -2.28 -1.92
CA LEU A 85 -7.15 -3.41 -1.49
C LEU A 85 -8.42 -3.59 -2.33
N GLY A 86 -9.14 -2.51 -2.64
CA GLY A 86 -10.33 -2.52 -3.47
C GLY A 86 -10.05 -2.95 -4.92
N VAL A 87 -8.99 -2.43 -5.54
CA VAL A 87 -8.56 -2.84 -6.89
C VAL A 87 -8.15 -4.30 -6.89
N THR A 88 -7.34 -4.74 -5.93
CA THR A 88 -6.87 -6.13 -5.86
C THR A 88 -8.02 -7.10 -5.64
N GLY A 89 -8.98 -6.75 -4.77
CA GLY A 89 -10.20 -7.53 -4.54
C GLY A 89 -11.12 -7.57 -5.77
N LEU A 90 -11.25 -6.46 -6.49
CA LEU A 90 -12.04 -6.41 -7.72
C LEU A 90 -11.41 -7.25 -8.84
N VAL A 91 -10.08 -7.16 -9.00
CA VAL A 91 -9.32 -8.01 -9.93
C VAL A 91 -9.49 -9.48 -9.57
N ALA A 92 -9.43 -9.83 -8.27
CA ALA A 92 -9.68 -11.19 -7.81
C ALA A 92 -11.07 -11.70 -8.21
N ALA A 93 -12.11 -10.87 -8.00
CA ALA A 93 -13.48 -11.22 -8.32
C ALA A 93 -13.72 -11.35 -9.84
N LEU A 94 -13.13 -10.46 -10.65
CA LEU A 94 -13.30 -10.43 -12.11
C LEU A 94 -12.44 -11.47 -12.84
N ALA A 95 -11.25 -11.79 -12.33
CA ALA A 95 -10.38 -12.83 -12.92
C ALA A 95 -11.04 -14.21 -12.88
N VAL A 96 -11.89 -14.46 -11.88
CA VAL A 96 -12.72 -15.68 -11.78
C VAL A 96 -13.80 -15.71 -12.86
N GLU A 97 -14.26 -14.56 -13.37
CA GLU A 97 -15.38 -14.46 -14.31
C GLU A 97 -14.98 -14.23 -15.79
N ALA A 98 -13.82 -13.61 -16.09
CA ALA A 98 -13.60 -13.01 -17.41
C ALA A 98 -12.23 -13.20 -18.10
N GLY A 99 -11.25 -13.90 -17.50
CA GLY A 99 -9.95 -14.17 -18.17
C GLY A 99 -9.13 -12.93 -18.55
N LEU A 100 -9.35 -11.79 -17.88
CA LEU A 100 -8.65 -10.53 -18.14
C LEU A 100 -7.25 -10.49 -17.51
N SER A 101 -6.24 -10.00 -18.23
CA SER A 101 -4.87 -9.83 -17.74
C SER A 101 -4.79 -8.67 -16.73
N PRO A 102 -4.34 -8.88 -15.48
CA PRO A 102 -4.33 -7.84 -14.45
C PRO A 102 -3.32 -6.70 -14.67
N ASP A 103 -2.53 -6.76 -15.75
CA ASP A 103 -1.51 -5.78 -16.11
C ASP A 103 -2.11 -4.42 -16.50
N LEU A 104 -3.23 -4.43 -17.22
CA LEU A 104 -3.83 -3.20 -17.77
C LEU A 104 -4.40 -2.29 -16.67
N VAL A 105 -4.93 -2.85 -15.58
CA VAL A 105 -5.50 -2.08 -14.46
C VAL A 105 -4.40 -1.46 -13.59
N GLY A 106 -3.30 -2.19 -13.37
CA GLY A 106 -2.14 -1.68 -12.63
C GLY A 106 -1.43 -0.53 -13.34
N PHE A 107 -1.30 -0.59 -14.67
CA PHE A 107 -0.61 0.45 -15.45
C PHE A 107 -1.43 1.72 -15.69
N THR A 108 -2.76 1.68 -15.54
CA THR A 108 -3.62 2.86 -15.74
C THR A 108 -3.76 3.73 -14.47
N LEU A 109 -3.45 3.18 -13.29
CA LEU A 109 -3.57 3.85 -11.97
C LEU A 109 -2.29 4.56 -11.50
N VAL A 110 -1.32 4.79 -12.39
CA VAL A 110 0.06 5.29 -12.12
C VAL A 110 0.12 6.77 -11.67
N ALA A 111 -0.89 7.24 -10.92
CA ALA A 111 -0.92 8.58 -10.32
C ALA A 111 -0.57 8.61 -8.83
N LEU A 112 -0.31 7.46 -8.18
CA LEU A 112 0.09 7.40 -6.77
C LEU A 112 1.54 6.94 -6.65
N GLY A 113 2.42 7.88 -6.33
CA GLY A 113 3.87 7.71 -6.29
C GLY A 113 4.34 6.52 -5.45
N THR A 114 4.60 6.72 -4.16
CA THR A 114 5.34 5.75 -3.33
C THR A 114 4.62 4.40 -3.15
N SER A 115 3.29 4.35 -3.32
CA SER A 115 2.48 3.14 -3.11
C SER A 115 2.31 2.25 -4.36
N LEU A 116 3.03 2.57 -5.45
CA LEU A 116 3.11 1.70 -6.63
C LEU A 116 3.68 0.30 -6.33
N PRO A 117 4.76 0.14 -5.53
CA PRO A 117 5.28 -1.17 -5.15
C PRO A 117 4.22 -2.02 -4.44
N GLU A 118 3.44 -1.45 -3.52
CA GLU A 118 2.32 -2.11 -2.84
C GLU A 118 1.28 -2.61 -3.85
N LEU A 119 0.89 -1.77 -4.81
CA LEU A 119 -0.08 -2.15 -5.83
C LEU A 119 0.46 -3.31 -6.70
N VAL A 120 1.70 -3.19 -7.18
CA VAL A 120 2.32 -4.21 -8.03
C VAL A 120 2.46 -5.53 -7.28
N THR A 121 2.99 -5.49 -6.06
CA THR A 121 3.15 -6.70 -5.22
C THR A 121 1.81 -7.34 -4.88
N CYS A 122 0.77 -6.57 -4.55
CA CYS A 122 -0.58 -7.10 -4.29
C CYS A 122 -1.19 -7.74 -5.54
N LEU A 123 -1.09 -7.09 -6.71
CA LEU A 123 -1.59 -7.65 -7.96
C LEU A 123 -0.83 -8.93 -8.34
N GLN A 124 0.48 -8.97 -8.15
CA GLN A 124 1.29 -10.14 -8.47
C GLN A 124 1.02 -11.30 -7.50
N ALA A 125 0.91 -11.04 -6.20
CA ALA A 125 0.49 -12.03 -5.21
C ALA A 125 -0.91 -12.57 -5.53
N GLN A 126 -1.84 -11.69 -5.91
CA GLN A 126 -3.19 -12.08 -6.27
C GLN A 126 -3.25 -12.96 -7.53
N ARG A 127 -2.41 -12.71 -8.54
CA ARG A 127 -2.29 -13.57 -9.73
C ARG A 127 -1.88 -15.00 -9.40
N ARG A 128 -1.13 -15.17 -8.32
CA ARG A 128 -0.68 -16.49 -7.85
C ARG A 128 -1.74 -17.18 -6.98
N GLY A 129 -2.85 -16.51 -6.68
CA GLY A 129 -3.88 -17.00 -5.77
C GLY A 129 -3.52 -16.85 -4.29
N ASP A 130 -2.41 -16.16 -3.97
CA ASP A 130 -1.90 -16.00 -2.61
C ASP A 130 -2.55 -14.82 -1.88
N SER A 131 -3.85 -14.94 -1.59
CA SER A 131 -4.61 -13.90 -0.87
C SER A 131 -4.04 -13.61 0.53
N ASP A 132 -3.40 -14.60 1.16
CA ASP A 132 -2.69 -14.42 2.44
C ASP A 132 -1.53 -13.43 2.30
N LEU A 133 -0.81 -13.47 1.18
CA LEU A 133 0.31 -12.58 0.92
C LEU A 133 -0.17 -11.15 0.63
N VAL A 134 -1.30 -11.01 -0.06
CA VAL A 134 -1.97 -9.71 -0.30
C VAL A 134 -2.36 -9.05 1.01
N VAL A 135 -3.07 -9.77 1.88
CA VAL A 135 -3.51 -9.26 3.19
C VAL A 135 -2.30 -8.95 4.06
N GLY A 136 -1.32 -9.87 4.08
CA GLY A 136 -0.09 -9.69 4.84
C GLY A 136 0.65 -8.42 4.42
N ASN A 137 0.86 -8.23 3.12
CA ASN A 137 1.51 -7.04 2.57
C ASN A 137 0.83 -5.75 3.04
N LEU A 138 -0.48 -5.62 2.79
CA LEU A 138 -1.20 -4.38 3.10
C LEU A 138 -1.25 -4.07 4.60
N LEU A 139 -1.39 -5.10 5.45
CA LEU A 139 -1.30 -4.92 6.90
C LEU A 139 0.12 -4.53 7.33
N GLY A 140 1.13 -5.17 6.75
CA GLY A 140 2.54 -4.90 6.98
C GLY A 140 2.94 -3.48 6.61
N SER A 141 2.66 -3.06 5.38
CA SER A 141 3.00 -1.72 4.88
C SER A 141 2.35 -0.63 5.73
N ASN A 142 1.07 -0.80 6.13
CA ASN A 142 0.41 0.18 6.99
C ASN A 142 1.00 0.22 8.41
N LEU A 143 1.39 -0.94 8.95
CA LEU A 143 2.06 -1.03 10.24
C LEU A 143 3.43 -0.34 10.20
N ILE A 144 4.23 -0.63 9.17
CA ILE A 144 5.55 -0.02 8.94
C ILE A 144 5.41 1.48 8.75
N ASN A 145 4.52 1.94 7.86
CA ASN A 145 4.30 3.36 7.60
C ASN A 145 3.92 4.11 8.88
N SER A 146 3.00 3.56 9.66
CA SER A 146 2.53 4.20 10.90
C SER A 146 3.60 4.23 11.98
N LEU A 147 4.30 3.11 12.21
CA LEU A 147 5.26 2.99 13.30
C LEU A 147 6.63 3.53 12.91
N ALA A 148 7.23 3.02 11.85
CA ALA A 148 8.56 3.43 11.41
C ALA A 148 8.52 4.84 10.82
N GLY A 149 7.52 5.18 10.01
CA GLY A 149 7.36 6.54 9.48
C GLY A 149 7.14 7.57 10.59
N GLY A 150 6.28 7.25 11.57
CA GLY A 150 6.09 8.09 12.76
C GLY A 150 7.37 8.24 13.59
N ALA A 151 8.13 7.16 13.78
CA ALA A 151 9.42 7.20 14.48
C ALA A 151 10.45 8.05 13.74
N VAL A 152 10.51 7.97 12.41
CA VAL A 152 11.39 8.81 11.57
C VAL A 152 11.07 10.29 11.75
N ILE A 153 9.79 10.66 11.73
CA ILE A 153 9.35 12.06 11.97
C ILE A 153 9.76 12.51 13.39
N ALA A 154 9.57 11.66 14.39
CA ALA A 154 9.91 11.98 15.78
C ALA A 154 11.42 12.17 15.99
N VAL A 155 12.25 11.28 15.43
CA VAL A 155 13.72 11.32 15.57
C VAL A 155 14.34 12.51 14.82
N ALA A 156 13.70 12.97 13.74
CA ALA A 156 14.13 14.17 13.03
C ALA A 156 14.07 15.46 13.89
N GLY A 157 13.48 15.39 15.10
CA GLY A 157 13.48 16.50 16.06
C GLY A 157 12.55 17.65 15.69
N THR A 158 11.69 17.44 14.69
CA THR A 158 10.74 18.42 14.19
C THR A 158 9.41 18.28 14.93
N THR A 159 8.83 19.39 15.38
CA THR A 159 7.47 19.41 15.93
C THR A 159 6.48 19.19 14.80
N ALA A 160 5.86 18.01 14.75
CA ALA A 160 4.82 17.74 13.80
C ALA A 160 3.50 18.40 14.24
N PRO A 161 2.70 18.98 13.32
CA PRO A 161 1.41 19.54 13.68
C PRO A 161 0.47 18.45 14.20
N ALA A 162 -0.48 18.84 15.05
CA ALA A 162 -1.55 17.95 15.45
C ALA A 162 -2.39 17.57 14.22
N MET A 163 -2.58 16.27 14.02
CA MET A 163 -3.47 15.78 12.98
C MET A 163 -4.92 16.16 13.29
N ALA A 164 -5.67 16.54 12.24
CA ALA A 164 -7.09 16.83 12.39
C ALA A 164 -7.85 15.59 12.91
N PRO A 165 -8.76 15.74 13.89
CA PRO A 165 -9.53 14.61 14.42
C PRO A 165 -10.29 13.82 13.35
N ALA A 166 -10.76 14.51 12.30
CA ALA A 166 -11.43 13.89 11.16
C ALA A 166 -10.51 12.91 10.40
N VAL A 167 -9.22 13.24 10.25
CA VAL A 167 -8.23 12.37 9.59
C VAL A 167 -7.97 11.12 10.43
N ILE A 168 -7.80 11.27 11.75
CA ILE A 168 -7.63 10.14 12.67
C ILE A 168 -8.88 9.24 12.64
N ALA A 169 -10.06 9.84 12.67
CA ALA A 169 -11.33 9.11 12.59
C ALA A 169 -11.48 8.37 11.24
N ALA A 170 -11.07 8.99 10.13
CA ALA A 170 -11.06 8.33 8.83
C ALA A 170 -10.10 7.13 8.80
N MET A 171 -8.87 7.27 9.30
CA MET A 171 -7.92 6.17 9.36
C MET A 171 -8.43 5.02 10.25
N ALA A 172 -8.96 5.34 11.43
CA ALA A 172 -9.55 4.35 12.34
C ALA A 172 -10.78 3.68 11.73
N GLY A 173 -11.65 4.44 11.06
CA GLY A 173 -12.85 3.95 10.40
C GLY A 173 -12.54 3.04 9.22
N VAL A 174 -11.60 3.44 8.34
CA VAL A 174 -11.12 2.61 7.23
C VAL A 174 -10.47 1.33 7.74
N SER A 175 -9.61 1.42 8.76
CA SER A 175 -8.97 0.25 9.38
C SER A 175 -10.00 -0.70 10.01
N GLY A 176 -10.97 -0.17 10.74
CA GLY A 176 -12.04 -0.95 11.36
C GLY A 176 -12.96 -1.60 10.31
N LEU A 177 -13.32 -0.88 9.25
CA LEU A 177 -14.12 -1.41 8.15
C LEU A 177 -13.37 -2.52 7.41
N THR A 178 -12.13 -2.26 6.97
CA THR A 178 -11.33 -3.26 6.26
C THR A 178 -11.10 -4.51 7.10
N TRP A 179 -10.83 -4.35 8.40
CA TRP A 179 -10.79 -5.48 9.34
C TRP A 179 -12.12 -6.23 9.38
N ALA A 180 -13.26 -5.54 9.52
CA ALA A 180 -14.57 -6.17 9.59
C ALA A 180 -14.96 -6.92 8.30
N LEU A 181 -14.53 -6.43 7.14
CA LEU A 181 -14.70 -7.09 5.85
C LEU A 181 -13.84 -8.37 5.75
N LEU A 182 -12.56 -8.28 6.13
CA LEU A 182 -11.63 -9.40 6.07
C LEU A 182 -11.80 -10.42 7.20
N ALA A 183 -12.43 -10.05 8.32
CA ALA A 183 -12.72 -10.94 9.44
C ALA A 183 -13.72 -12.04 9.07
N ARG A 184 -14.56 -11.82 8.04
CA ARG A 184 -15.52 -12.81 7.53
C ARG A 184 -14.87 -13.81 6.57
N GLY A 185 -13.67 -13.51 6.08
CA GLY A 185 -12.89 -14.30 5.14
C GLY A 185 -11.78 -13.45 4.51
N LYS A 186 -10.64 -14.07 4.19
CA LYS A 186 -9.47 -13.35 3.63
C LYS A 186 -9.63 -12.90 2.16
N ARG A 187 -10.87 -12.78 1.68
CA ARG A 187 -11.22 -12.42 0.30
C ARG A 187 -12.34 -11.40 0.33
N LEU A 188 -12.22 -10.38 -0.51
CA LEU A 188 -13.26 -9.38 -0.70
C LEU A 188 -14.17 -9.78 -1.86
N SER A 189 -15.47 -9.63 -1.65
CA SER A 189 -16.45 -9.69 -2.74
C SER A 189 -16.34 -8.47 -3.65
N ARG A 190 -16.94 -8.56 -4.84
CA ARG A 190 -17.04 -7.43 -5.78
C ARG A 190 -17.69 -6.19 -5.14
N ARG A 191 -18.71 -6.39 -4.31
CA ARG A 191 -19.42 -5.30 -3.62
C ARG A 191 -18.55 -4.63 -2.57
N GLU A 192 -17.83 -5.41 -1.79
CA GLU A 192 -16.91 -4.90 -0.77
C GLU A 192 -15.72 -4.18 -1.41
N SER A 193 -15.22 -4.69 -2.52
CA SER A 193 -14.18 -4.05 -3.32
C SER A 193 -14.64 -2.71 -3.86
N LEU A 194 -15.85 -2.64 -4.46
CA LEU A 194 -16.44 -1.38 -4.93
C LEU A 194 -16.70 -0.39 -3.78
N LEU A 195 -17.15 -0.87 -2.62
CA LEU A 195 -17.33 -0.05 -1.43
C LEU A 195 -16.02 0.64 -1.02
N LEU A 196 -14.89 -0.09 -1.02
CA LEU A 196 -13.59 0.49 -0.71
C LEU A 196 -13.15 1.55 -1.73
N LEU A 197 -13.43 1.36 -3.02
CA LEU A 197 -13.14 2.34 -4.06
C LEU A 197 -14.00 3.60 -3.94
N VAL A 198 -15.29 3.45 -3.63
CA VAL A 198 -16.18 4.59 -3.35
C VAL A 198 -15.73 5.34 -2.10
N LEU A 199 -15.32 4.60 -1.06
CA LEU A 199 -14.80 5.20 0.17
C LEU A 199 -13.50 5.97 -0.09
N TYR A 200 -12.58 5.45 -0.91
CA TYR A 200 -11.39 6.18 -1.35
C TYR A 200 -11.77 7.52 -1.98
N ALA A 201 -12.70 7.50 -2.95
CA ALA A 201 -13.13 8.70 -3.66
C ALA A 201 -13.80 9.71 -2.70
N ALA A 202 -14.59 9.24 -1.73
CA ALA A 202 -15.24 10.08 -0.74
C ALA A 202 -14.24 10.71 0.27
N LEU A 203 -13.12 10.04 0.53
CA LEU A 203 -12.09 10.50 1.46
C LEU A 203 -11.04 11.41 0.81
N LEU A 204 -10.94 11.47 -0.53
CA LEU A 204 -9.99 12.35 -1.23
C LEU A 204 -9.97 13.79 -0.69
N PRO A 205 -11.10 14.48 -0.48
CA PRO A 205 -11.11 15.86 0.01
C PRO A 205 -10.53 16.05 1.43
N LEU A 206 -10.38 14.97 2.19
CA LEU A 206 -9.84 14.99 3.55
C LEU A 206 -8.31 14.87 3.56
N VAL A 207 -7.71 14.42 2.44
CA VAL A 207 -6.29 14.07 2.32
C VAL A 207 -5.55 15.04 1.39
N THR A 208 -6.27 15.92 0.69
CA THR A 208 -5.75 17.01 -0.16
C THR A 208 -5.78 18.35 0.56
#